data_AF-A0A7S2BAI9-F1
#
_entry.id   AF-A0A7S2BAI9-F1
#
_cell.length_a   1.000
_cell.length_b   1.000
_cell.length_c   1.000
_cell.angle_alpha   90.00
_cell.angle_beta   90.00
_cell.angle_gamma   90.00
#
_symmetry.space_group_name_H-M   'P 1'
#
loop_
_entity.id
_entity.type
_entity.pdbx_description
1 polymer ?
#
loop_
_entity_poly.entity_id
_entity_poly.type
_entity_poly.pdbx_seq_one_letter_code
_entity_poly.pdbx_strand_id
1 'polypeptide(L)'
;ELNVNVFLRSFLQAGLTLGFMFWLNWRLAAIAFVTVPNVIIASKVFGSYMRELTKQVQESLAQSTAVAEEALGSMRTVKSLHAETTFCDRYQDHLNEFEKLSVDSAKVYFPFSALTYTFLPYCASCLVLYYGGKLVNTGALGSGELVSFVF
;
A
#
# COMPACT_ATOMS: atom_id res chain seq x y z
N GLU A 1 -2.82 24.05 4.62
CA GLU A 1 -2.54 24.51 3.24
C GLU A 1 -1.83 23.47 2.37
N LEU A 2 -0.86 22.70 2.90
CA LEU A 2 -0.12 21.68 2.14
C LEU A 2 -1.02 20.57 1.55
N ASN A 3 -1.96 20.01 2.33
CA ASN A 3 -2.87 18.96 1.83
C ASN A 3 -3.75 19.47 0.68
N VAL A 4 -4.26 20.70 0.76
CA VAL A 4 -5.13 21.26 -0.29
C VAL A 4 -4.36 21.43 -1.60
N ASN A 5 -3.10 21.88 -1.54
CA ASN A 5 -2.24 21.99 -2.72
C ASN A 5 -1.95 20.61 -3.34
N VAL A 6 -1.65 19.60 -2.52
CA VAL A 6 -1.43 18.22 -3.01
C VAL A 6 -2.69 17.66 -3.66
N PHE A 7 -3.85 17.80 -3.01
CA PHE A 7 -5.13 17.36 -3.57
C PHE A 7 -5.45 18.06 -4.90
N LEU A 8 -5.28 19.38 -4.96
CA LEU A 8 -5.55 20.17 -6.16
C LEU A 8 -4.61 19.76 -7.30
N ARG A 9 -3.32 19.58 -7.01
CA ARG A 9 -2.32 19.14 -7.99
C ARG A 9 -2.64 17.74 -8.52
N SER A 10 -2.97 16.79 -7.65
CA SER A 10 -3.34 15.43 -8.06
C SER A 10 -4.61 15.42 -8.91
N PHE A 11 -5.60 16.25 -8.55
CA PHE A 11 -6.85 16.35 -9.29
C PHE A 11 -6.65 16.97 -10.69
N LEU A 12 -5.89 18.07 -10.75
CA LEU A 12 -5.54 18.72 -12.02
C LEU A 12 -4.71 17.80 -12.91
N GLN A 13 -3.72 17.09 -12.34
CA GLN A 13 -2.90 16.14 -13.08
C GLN A 13 -3.74 15.00 -13.65
N ALA A 14 -4.60 14.38 -12.84
CA ALA A 14 -5.48 13.30 -13.29
C ALA A 14 -6.47 13.76 -14.38
N GLY A 15 -7.03 14.96 -14.23
CA GLY A 15 -7.94 15.54 -15.23
C GLY A 15 -7.24 15.84 -16.55
N LEU A 16 -6.04 16.42 -16.51
CA LEU A 16 -5.25 16.72 -17.70
C LEU A 16 -4.79 15.45 -18.43
N THR A 17 -4.33 14.43 -17.71
CA THR A 17 -3.91 13.16 -18.33
C THR A 17 -5.07 12.42 -18.96
N LEU A 18 -6.22 12.33 -18.28
CA LEU A 18 -7.45 11.79 -18.86
C LEU A 18 -7.86 12.55 -20.12
N GLY A 19 -7.88 13.89 -20.05
CA GLY A 19 -8.21 14.75 -21.19
C GLY A 19 -7.29 14.51 -22.39
N PHE A 20 -5.98 14.47 -22.17
CA PHE A 20 -4.98 14.19 -23.21
C PHE A 20 -5.13 12.80 -23.81
N MET A 21 -5.36 11.78 -22.98
CA MET A 21 -5.54 10.39 -23.44
C MET A 21 -6.76 10.22 -24.33
N PHE A 22 -7.90 10.83 -23.97
CA PHE A 22 -9.11 10.81 -24.79
C PHE A 22 -8.96 11.58 -26.10
N TRP A 23 -8.15 12.65 -26.10
CA TRP A 23 -7.87 13.45 -27.30
C TRP A 23 -6.99 12.71 -28.31
N LEU A 24 -6.02 11.93 -27.83
CA LEU A 24 -5.10 11.18 -28.68
C LEU A 24 -5.79 10.01 -29.38
N ASN A 25 -6.41 9.12 -28.61
CA ASN A 25 -7.11 7.97 -29.18
C ASN A 25 -8.10 7.34 -28.19
N TRP A 26 -9.40 7.45 -28.50
CA TRP A 26 -10.46 6.94 -27.64
C TRP A 26 -10.41 5.41 -27.42
N ARG A 27 -9.83 4.63 -28.35
CA ARG A 27 -9.71 3.18 -28.23
C ARG A 27 -8.64 2.77 -27.21
N LEU A 28 -7.51 3.47 -27.20
CA LEU A 28 -6.44 3.23 -26.23
C LEU A 28 -6.86 3.72 -24.84
N ALA A 29 -7.52 4.88 -24.78
CA ALA A 29 -8.06 5.44 -23.54
C ALA A 29 -9.11 4.52 -22.89
N ALA A 30 -9.98 3.89 -23.67
CA ALA A 30 -10.97 2.95 -23.15
C ALA A 30 -10.32 1.71 -22.49
N ILE A 31 -9.23 1.19 -23.05
CA ILE A 31 -8.49 0.06 -22.47
C ILE A 31 -7.81 0.48 -21.16
N ALA A 32 -7.17 1.64 -21.13
CA ALA A 32 -6.59 2.20 -19.91
C ALA A 32 -7.66 2.50 -18.85
N PHE A 33 -8.86 2.94 -19.26
CA PHE A 33 -9.96 3.20 -18.33
C PHE A 33 -10.48 1.93 -17.65
N VAL A 34 -10.35 0.75 -18.27
CA VAL A 34 -10.74 -0.53 -17.67
C VAL A 34 -9.74 -1.02 -16.63
N THR A 35 -8.45 -0.65 -16.74
CA THR A 35 -7.44 -1.06 -15.75
C THR A 35 -7.53 -0.25 -14.45
N VAL A 36 -7.94 1.02 -14.52
CA VAL A 36 -8.12 1.91 -13.35
C VAL A 36 -9.08 1.33 -12.27
N PRO A 37 -10.33 0.94 -12.57
CA PRO A 37 -11.25 0.40 -11.57
C PRO A 37 -10.75 -0.93 -10.99
N ASN A 38 -10.03 -1.74 -11.78
CA ASN A 38 -9.43 -2.98 -11.30
C ASN A 38 -8.40 -2.71 -10.19
N VAL A 39 -7.52 -1.73 -10.39
CA VAL A 39 -6.53 -1.29 -9.40
C VAL A 39 -7.22 -0.71 -8.16
N ILE A 40 -8.24 0.14 -8.34
CA ILE A 40 -8.97 0.74 -7.20
C ILE A 40 -9.62 -0.34 -6.32
N ILE A 41 -10.26 -1.35 -6.92
CA ILE A 41 -10.89 -2.45 -6.18
C ILE A 41 -9.82 -3.24 -5.41
N ALA A 42 -8.71 -3.60 -6.08
CA ALA A 42 -7.61 -4.32 -5.45
C ALA A 42 -7.02 -3.54 -4.26
N SER A 43 -6.76 -2.24 -4.45
CA SER A 43 -6.25 -1.36 -3.39
C SER A 43 -7.22 -1.22 -2.21
N LYS A 44 -8.55 -1.16 -2.45
CA LYS A 44 -9.53 -1.02 -1.37
C LYS A 44 -9.64 -2.27 -0.49
N VAL A 45 -9.68 -3.44 -1.13
CA VAL A 45 -9.74 -4.74 -0.44
C VAL A 45 -8.46 -4.94 0.38
N PHE A 46 -7.31 -4.73 -0.26
CA PHE A 46 -6.01 -4.88 0.41
C PHE A 46 -5.79 -3.85 1.52
N GLY A 47 -6.15 -2.59 1.28
CA GLY A 47 -6.01 -1.52 2.27
C GLY A 47 -6.83 -1.77 3.52
N SER A 48 -8.05 -2.32 3.38
CA SER A 48 -8.90 -2.67 4.52
C SER A 48 -8.30 -3.81 5.34
N TYR A 49 -7.80 -4.84 4.66
CA TYR A 49 -7.14 -5.99 5.30
C TYR A 49 -5.85 -5.59 6.04
N MET A 50 -5.02 -4.75 5.42
CA MET A 50 -3.79 -4.22 6.01
C MET A 50 -4.04 -3.33 7.22
N ARG A 51 -5.13 -2.56 7.20
CA ARG A 51 -5.50 -1.73 8.33
C ARG A 51 -5.83 -2.58 9.57
N GLU A 52 -6.50 -3.71 9.37
CA GLU A 52 -6.83 -4.62 10.47
C GLU A 52 -5.59 -5.31 11.04
N LEU A 53 -4.70 -5.82 10.18
CA LEU A 53 -3.43 -6.42 10.62
C LEU A 53 -2.55 -5.42 11.37
N THR A 54 -2.45 -4.19 10.86
CA THR A 54 -1.70 -3.12 11.52
C THR A 54 -2.28 -2.80 12.89
N LYS A 55 -3.60 -2.81 13.02
CA LYS A 55 -4.29 -2.59 14.30
C LYS A 55 -3.96 -3.71 15.29
N GLN A 56 -3.97 -4.98 14.87
CA GLN A 56 -3.60 -6.10 15.73
C GLN A 56 -2.15 -6.03 16.21
N VAL A 57 -1.22 -5.68 15.32
CA VAL A 57 0.19 -5.47 15.67
C VAL A 57 0.34 -4.33 16.67
N GLN A 58 -0.37 -3.22 16.47
CA GLN A 58 -0.37 -2.09 17.41
C GLN A 58 -0.98 -2.44 18.77
N GLU A 59 -2.04 -3.26 18.80
CA GLU A 59 -2.68 -3.70 20.04
C GLU A 59 -1.76 -4.61 20.85
N SER A 60 -1.06 -5.55 20.19
CA SER A 60 -0.06 -6.40 20.85
C SER A 60 1.11 -5.58 21.40
N LEU A 61 1.59 -4.57 20.65
CA LEU A 61 2.59 -3.62 21.14
C LEU A 61 2.10 -2.79 22.34
N ALA A 62 0.84 -2.39 22.32
CA ALA A 62 0.25 -1.64 23.43
C ALA A 62 0.18 -2.50 24.71
N GLN A 63 -0.10 -3.80 24.59
CA GLN A 63 -0.10 -4.73 25.73
C GLN A 63 1.29 -4.90 26.34
N SER A 64 2.33 -5.09 25.55
CA SER A 64 3.70 -5.18 26.07
C SER A 64 4.12 -3.87 26.74
N THR A 65 3.81 -2.73 26.12
CA THR A 65 4.09 -1.41 26.69
C THR A 65 3.34 -1.18 28.01
N ALA A 66 2.08 -1.61 28.11
CA ALA A 66 1.30 -1.48 29.33
C ALA A 66 1.91 -2.26 30.51
N VAL A 67 2.46 -3.46 30.26
CA VAL A 67 3.18 -4.24 31.30
C VAL A 67 4.44 -3.51 31.76
N ALA A 68 5.17 -2.89 30.83
CA ALA A 68 6.33 -2.08 31.18
C ALA A 68 5.94 -0.82 31.98
N GLU A 69 4.86 -0.14 31.60
CA GLU A 69 4.32 1.01 32.34
C GLU A 69 3.87 0.62 33.75
N GLU A 70 3.21 -0.54 33.92
CA GLU A 70 2.81 -1.07 35.23
C GLU A 70 4.04 -1.30 36.14
N ALA A 71 5.08 -1.96 35.60
CA ALA A 71 6.31 -2.25 36.32
C ALA A 71 7.07 -0.97 36.71
N LEU A 72 7.21 -0.03 35.77
CA LEU A 72 7.93 1.23 36.00
C LEU A 72 7.15 2.17 36.93
N GLY A 73 5.82 2.25 36.78
CA GLY A 73 4.96 3.05 37.65
C GLY A 73 4.96 2.58 39.11
N SER A 74 5.14 1.28 39.33
CA SER A 74 5.16 0.65 40.66
C SER A 74 6.53 0.08 41.04
N MET A 75 7.63 0.63 40.51
CA MET A 75 8.97 0.06 40.64
C MET A 75 9.41 -0.20 42.09
N ARG A 76 9.02 0.69 43.02
CA ARG A 76 9.31 0.52 44.46
C ARG A 76 8.65 -0.75 45.03
N THR A 77 7.42 -1.04 44.60
CA THR A 77 6.66 -2.22 45.01
C THR A 77 7.25 -3.48 44.41
N VAL A 78 7.57 -3.46 43.11
CA VAL A 78 8.21 -4.58 42.39
C VAL A 78 9.51 -4.98 43.08
N LYS A 79 10.34 -3.98 43.42
CA LYS A 79 11.61 -4.21 44.11
C LYS A 79 11.44 -4.72 45.54
N SER A 80 10.45 -4.22 46.28
CA SER A 80 10.16 -4.71 47.64
C SER A 80 9.69 -6.18 47.67
N LEU A 81 9.05 -6.63 46.59
CA LEU A 81 8.56 -8.00 46.42
C LEU A 81 9.55 -8.91 45.68
N HIS A 82 10.71 -8.41 45.24
CA HIS A 82 11.66 -9.12 44.36
C HIS A 82 11.00 -9.72 43.10
N ALA A 83 9.98 -9.05 42.56
CA ALA A 83 9.16 -9.53 41.44
C ALA A 83 9.67 -9.09 40.05
N GLU A 84 10.92 -8.62 39.96
CA GLU A 84 11.51 -8.07 38.73
C GLU A 84 11.53 -9.10 37.60
N THR A 85 11.90 -10.34 37.89
CA THR A 85 11.92 -11.44 36.91
C THR A 85 10.54 -11.75 36.37
N THR A 86 9.51 -11.78 37.23
CA THR A 86 8.13 -12.05 36.81
C THR A 86 7.60 -11.00 35.82
N PHE A 87 7.92 -9.72 36.05
CA PHE A 87 7.54 -8.65 35.10
C PHE A 87 8.35 -8.72 33.80
N CYS A 88 9.64 -9.05 33.87
CA CYS A 88 10.48 -9.27 32.69
C CYS A 88 9.96 -10.43 31.83
N ASP A 89 9.64 -11.57 32.44
CA ASP A 89 9.12 -12.75 31.73
C ASP A 89 7.77 -12.41 31.07
N ARG A 90 6.87 -11.77 31.80
CA ARG A 90 5.56 -11.34 31.27
C ARG A 90 5.70 -10.33 30.11
N TYR A 91 6.64 -9.40 30.21
CA TYR A 91 6.95 -8.47 29.12
C TYR A 91 7.50 -9.21 27.89
N GLN A 92 8.43 -10.16 28.11
CA GLN A 92 9.02 -10.97 27.05
C GLN A 92 7.97 -11.81 26.32
N ASP A 93 7.00 -12.39 27.03
CA ASP A 93 5.91 -13.16 26.43
C ASP A 93 5.07 -12.32 25.47
N HIS A 94 4.66 -11.12 25.88
CA HIS A 94 3.93 -10.20 25.01
C HIS A 94 4.79 -9.68 23.84
N LEU A 95 6.10 -9.50 24.05
CA LEU A 95 7.02 -9.09 23.00
C LEU A 95 7.17 -10.18 21.92
N ASN A 96 7.25 -11.45 22.32
CA ASN A 96 7.33 -12.59 21.41
C ASN A 96 6.05 -12.72 20.57
N GLU A 97 4.89 -12.47 21.17
CA GLU A 97 3.60 -12.43 20.47
C GLU A 97 3.56 -11.28 19.44
N PHE A 98 4.00 -10.09 19.84
CA PHE A 98 4.13 -8.93 18.95
C PHE A 98 5.06 -9.22 17.77
N GLU A 99 6.22 -9.83 18.02
CA GLU A 99 7.18 -10.19 16.97
C GLU A 99 6.56 -11.17 15.98
N LYS A 100 5.88 -12.21 16.47
CA LYS A 100 5.21 -13.20 15.63
C LYS A 100 4.13 -12.56 14.76
N LEU A 101 3.26 -11.74 15.35
CA LEU A 101 2.21 -10.99 14.62
C LEU A 101 2.81 -10.04 13.58
N SER A 102 3.90 -9.36 13.92
CA SER A 102 4.58 -8.43 13.02
C SER A 102 5.19 -9.16 11.82
N VAL A 103 5.86 -10.28 12.07
CA VAL A 103 6.47 -11.13 11.02
C VAL A 103 5.40 -11.73 10.11
N ASP A 104 4.31 -12.25 10.67
CA ASP A 104 3.23 -12.81 9.85
C ASP A 104 2.50 -11.73 9.05
N SER A 105 2.30 -10.54 9.62
CA SER A 105 1.79 -9.38 8.88
C SER A 105 2.71 -8.99 7.72
N ALA A 106 4.03 -8.97 7.94
CA ALA A 106 5.02 -8.65 6.93
C ALA A 106 5.06 -9.68 5.79
N LYS A 107 4.95 -10.98 6.11
CA LYS A 107 4.89 -12.07 5.12
C LYS A 107 3.71 -11.93 4.18
N VAL A 108 2.55 -11.44 4.66
CA VAL A 108 1.40 -11.19 3.79
C VAL A 108 1.53 -9.86 3.05
N TYR A 109 2.03 -8.83 3.71
CA TYR A 109 2.20 -7.51 3.09
C TYR A 109 3.12 -7.53 1.87
N PHE A 110 4.28 -8.17 1.98
CA PHE A 110 5.33 -8.12 0.95
C PHE A 110 4.87 -8.61 -0.44
N PRO A 111 4.33 -9.84 -0.61
CA PRO A 111 3.90 -10.32 -1.92
C PRO A 111 2.71 -9.52 -2.47
N PHE A 112 1.77 -9.12 -1.61
CA PHE A 112 0.61 -8.33 -2.05
C PHE A 112 0.98 -6.92 -2.51
N SER A 113 1.89 -6.26 -1.78
CA SER A 113 2.40 -4.95 -2.13
C SER A 113 3.15 -5.00 -3.46
N ALA A 114 4.02 -6.00 -3.64
CA ALA A 114 4.72 -6.22 -4.91
C ALA A 114 3.75 -6.51 -6.07
N LEU A 115 2.72 -7.32 -5.85
CA LEU A 115 1.72 -7.62 -6.87
C LEU A 115 0.96 -6.36 -7.31
N THR A 116 0.50 -5.55 -6.35
CA THR A 116 -0.38 -4.41 -6.60
C THR A 116 0.37 -3.19 -7.13
N TYR A 117 1.52 -2.86 -6.55
CA TYR A 117 2.26 -1.63 -6.88
C TYR A 117 3.33 -1.82 -7.94
N THR A 118 3.74 -3.06 -8.22
CA THR A 118 4.82 -3.35 -9.17
C THR A 118 4.30 -4.18 -10.33
N PHE A 119 3.83 -5.40 -10.07
CA PHE A 119 3.50 -6.36 -11.13
C PHE A 119 2.32 -5.90 -12.01
N LEU A 120 1.19 -5.52 -11.42
CA LEU A 120 0.01 -5.06 -12.15
C LEU A 120 0.30 -3.86 -13.09
N PRO A 121 0.94 -2.79 -12.60
CA PRO A 121 1.30 -1.64 -13.44
C PRO A 121 2.21 -2.01 -14.61
N TYR A 122 3.24 -2.84 -14.38
CA TYR A 122 4.11 -3.28 -15.47
C TYR A 122 3.36 -4.15 -16.49
N CYS A 123 2.50 -5.07 -16.04
CA CYS A 123 1.64 -5.84 -16.95
C CYS A 123 0.71 -4.94 -17.76
N ALA A 124 0.10 -3.93 -17.14
CA ALA A 124 -0.73 -2.95 -17.83
C ALA A 124 0.07 -2.18 -18.89
N SER A 125 1.27 -1.71 -18.56
CA SER A 125 2.18 -1.05 -19.51
C SER A 125 2.56 -1.97 -20.66
N CYS A 126 2.87 -3.24 -20.40
CA CYS A 126 3.14 -4.23 -21.45
C CYS A 126 1.94 -4.44 -22.38
N LEU A 127 0.71 -4.52 -21.84
CA LEU A 127 -0.51 -4.65 -22.64
C LEU A 127 -0.76 -3.42 -23.50
N VAL A 128 -0.58 -2.22 -22.94
CA VAL A 128 -0.70 -0.96 -23.68
C VAL A 128 0.32 -0.88 -24.81
N LEU A 129 1.59 -1.25 -24.55
CA LEU A 129 2.62 -1.29 -25.58
C LEU A 129 2.33 -2.32 -26.69
N TYR A 130 1.86 -3.51 -26.32
CA TYR A 130 1.51 -4.55 -27.28
C TYR A 130 0.36 -4.12 -28.19
N TYR A 131 -0.73 -3.60 -27.60
CA TYR A 131 -1.91 -3.16 -28.37
C TYR A 131 -1.63 -1.87 -29.15
N GLY A 132 -0.92 -0.92 -28.55
CA GLY A 132 -0.46 0.29 -29.22
C GLY A 132 0.44 -0.04 -30.41
N GLY A 133 1.39 -0.96 -30.27
CA GLY A 133 2.28 -1.38 -31.36
C GLY A 133 1.51 -2.00 -32.52
N LYS A 134 0.45 -2.78 -32.23
CA LYS A 134 -0.45 -3.30 -33.26
C LYS A 134 -1.21 -2.17 -33.98
N LEU A 135 -1.63 -1.13 -33.26
CA LEU A 135 -2.31 0.03 -33.84
C LEU A 135 -1.39 0.86 -34.74
N VAL A 136 -0.13 1.03 -34.36
CA VAL A 136 0.91 1.68 -35.19
C VAL A 136 1.13 0.89 -36.48
N ASN A 137 1.19 -0.45 -36.39
CA ASN A 137 1.36 -1.30 -37.58
C ASN A 137 0.16 -1.23 -38.55
N THR A 138 -1.05 -0.93 -38.05
CA THR A 138 -2.23 -0.69 -38.88
C THR A 138 -2.33 0.73 -39.45
N GLY A 139 -1.36 1.62 -39.15
CA GLY A 139 -1.35 3.01 -39.61
C GLY A 139 -2.38 3.93 -38.94
N ALA A 140 -3.06 3.44 -37.91
CA ALA A 140 -4.10 4.18 -37.19
C ALA A 140 -3.55 5.08 -36.06
N LEU A 141 -2.24 5.02 -35.79
CA LEU A 141 -1.57 5.73 -34.70
C LEU A 141 -0.10 5.99 -35.07
N GLY A 142 0.40 7.19 -34.81
CA GLY A 142 1.81 7.52 -35.03
C GLY A 142 2.71 6.91 -33.95
N SER A 143 3.94 6.52 -34.29
CA SER A 143 4.90 5.99 -33.29
C SER A 143 5.19 7.00 -32.16
N GLY A 144 5.15 8.31 -32.45
CA GLY A 144 5.29 9.38 -31.45
C GLY A 144 4.10 9.48 -30.50
N GLU A 145 2.88 9.27 -30.98
CA GLU A 145 1.66 9.29 -30.17
C GLU A 145 1.63 8.15 -29.14
N LEU A 146 2.17 6.98 -29.49
CA LEU A 146 2.30 5.86 -28.56
C LEU A 146 3.29 6.16 -27.43
N VAL A 147 4.42 6.78 -27.74
CA VAL A 147 5.41 7.20 -26.73
C VAL A 147 4.80 8.26 -25.82
N SER A 148 4.09 9.25 -26.36
CA SER A 148 3.39 10.28 -25.57
C SER A 148 2.22 9.76 -24.72
N PHE A 149 1.73 8.54 -24.98
CA PHE A 149 0.70 7.91 -24.15
C PHE A 149 1.30 7.15 -22.96
N VAL A 150 2.52 6.64 -23.10
CA VAL A 150 3.21 5.84 -22.08
C VAL A 150 4.07 6.70 -21.14
N PHE A 151 4.61 7.81 -21.63
CA PHE A 151 5.48 8.75 -20.92
C PHE A 151 4.79 10.08 -20.65
#